data_AF-A0A6B9T7S8-F1
#
_entry.id   AF-A0A6B9T7S8-F1
#
_cell.length_a   1.000
_cell.length_b   1.000
_cell.length_c   1.000
_cell.angle_alpha   90.00
_cell.angle_beta   90.00
_cell.angle_gamma   90.00
#
_symmetry.space_group_name_H-M   'P 1'
#
loop_
_entity.id
_entity.type
_entity.pdbx_description
1 polymer ?
#
loop_
_entity_poly.entity_id
_entity_poly.type
_entity_poly.pdbx_seq_one_letter_code
_entity_poly.pdbx_strand_id
1 'polypeptide(L)'
;MGDRIVIRITDVDRRSPDLYCHWAGLRAVKAVHDALPESRRDVHNLICNVIVKVMCGECSDASYYLYDSGEAEGMADWDNWTWTFDLATRMWRSTMPQLEGRLMTISEADDFVRSVRPCLYSECPCDSFDLPSETGKPRYSDTIYSTREGC
;
A
#
# COMPACT_ATOMS: atom_id res chain seq x y z
N MET A 1 12.36 -8.35 -4.12
CA MET A 1 10.98 -8.72 -4.48
C MET A 1 10.10 -7.54 -4.15
N GLY A 2 9.49 -6.89 -5.14
CA GLY A 2 8.73 -5.67 -4.87
C GLY A 2 7.46 -5.94 -4.05
N ASP A 3 7.11 -4.98 -3.20
CA ASP A 3 5.98 -5.03 -2.27
C ASP A 3 4.67 -5.29 -3.02
N ARG A 4 4.21 -6.54 -2.95
CA ARG A 4 2.91 -6.96 -3.48
C ARG A 4 1.94 -7.08 -2.33
N ILE A 5 0.90 -6.26 -2.34
CA ILE A 5 -0.14 -6.31 -1.32
C ILE A 5 -1.52 -6.31 -1.94
N VAL A 6 -2.48 -6.84 -1.20
CA VAL A 6 -3.91 -6.74 -1.52
C VAL A 6 -4.54 -5.76 -0.54
N ILE A 7 -5.21 -4.73 -1.06
CA ILE A 7 -6.03 -3.82 -0.27
C ILE A 7 -7.48 -4.28 -0.33
N ARG A 8 -8.09 -4.40 0.86
CA ARG A 8 -9.49 -4.74 1.04
C ARG A 8 -10.16 -3.68 1.91
N ILE A 9 -11.30 -3.17 1.47
CA ILE A 9 -12.10 -2.22 2.25
C ILE A 9 -13.40 -2.89 2.64
N THR A 10 -13.73 -2.84 3.92
CA THR A 10 -14.94 -3.41 4.51
C THR A 10 -15.75 -2.36 5.25
N ASP A 11 -17.05 -2.54 5.32
CA ASP A 11 -17.98 -1.71 6.09
C ASP A 11 -19.14 -2.58 6.58
N VAL A 12 -19.05 -3.05 7.83
CA VAL A 12 -19.99 -4.01 8.42
C VAL A 12 -20.10 -5.28 7.55
N ASP A 13 -21.17 -5.42 6.78
CA ASP A 13 -21.43 -6.58 5.90
C ASP A 13 -21.00 -6.33 4.44
N ARG A 14 -20.59 -5.11 4.11
CA ARG A 14 -20.19 -4.71 2.76
C ARG A 14 -18.69 -4.81 2.58
N ARG A 15 -18.28 -5.11 1.35
CA ARG A 15 -16.87 -5.23 0.98
C ARG A 15 -16.62 -4.70 -0.43
N SER A 16 -15.49 -4.04 -0.62
CA SER A 16 -15.01 -3.61 -1.94
C SER A 16 -14.52 -4.80 -2.77
N PRO A 17 -14.35 -4.63 -4.09
CA PRO A 17 -13.41 -5.45 -4.85
C PRO A 17 -12.03 -5.47 -4.18
N ASP A 18 -11.28 -6.56 -4.39
CA ASP A 18 -9.92 -6.67 -3.87
C ASP A 18 -8.97 -5.95 -4.83
N LEU A 19 -8.26 -4.94 -4.33
CA LEU A 19 -7.28 -4.19 -5.10
C LEU A 19 -5.89 -4.79 -4.89
N TYR A 20 -5.41 -5.51 -5.89
CA TYR A 20 -4.05 -6.03 -5.91
C TYR A 20 -3.08 -4.97 -6.46
N CYS A 21 -2.03 -4.71 -5.68
CA CYS A 21 -1.01 -3.71 -5.96
C CYS A 21 0.34 -4.40 -6.15
N HIS A 22 0.86 -4.44 -7.38
CA HIS A 22 2.18 -4.94 -7.71
C HIS A 22 3.17 -3.78 -7.85
N TRP A 23 4.26 -3.82 -7.06
CA TRP A 23 5.27 -2.74 -6.98
C TRP A 23 4.71 -1.40 -6.48
N ALA A 24 3.53 -1.43 -5.86
CA ALA A 24 2.90 -0.30 -5.20
C ALA A 24 2.60 -0.51 -3.72
N GLY A 25 2.92 -1.69 -3.17
CA GLY A 25 3.15 -1.94 -1.74
C GLY A 25 2.43 -1.07 -0.71
N LEU A 26 3.19 -0.65 0.29
CA LEU A 26 2.69 0.18 1.39
C LEU A 26 2.24 1.59 0.94
N ARG A 27 2.57 2.03 -0.29
CA ARG A 27 2.00 3.24 -0.87
C ARG A 27 0.48 3.13 -1.01
N ALA A 28 -0.07 1.94 -1.26
CA ALA A 28 -1.51 1.75 -1.30
C ALA A 28 -2.17 1.92 0.08
N VAL A 29 -1.49 1.53 1.17
CA VAL A 29 -1.97 1.79 2.55
C VAL A 29 -2.04 3.29 2.81
N LYS A 30 -0.97 4.02 2.48
CA LYS A 30 -0.94 5.49 2.59
C LYS A 30 -2.04 6.14 1.73
N ALA A 31 -2.23 5.68 0.50
CA ALA A 31 -3.25 6.21 -0.39
C ALA A 31 -4.68 6.00 0.13
N VAL A 32 -4.94 4.92 0.86
CA VAL A 32 -6.20 4.74 1.60
C VAL A 32 -6.35 5.83 2.64
N HIS A 33 -5.32 6.13 3.43
CA HIS A 33 -5.38 7.20 4.43
C HIS A 33 -5.62 8.57 3.80
N ASP A 34 -4.92 8.87 2.70
CA ASP A 34 -5.06 10.13 1.96
C ASP A 34 -6.44 10.28 1.29
N ALA A 35 -7.10 9.17 0.93
CA ALA A 35 -8.41 9.16 0.30
C ALA A 35 -9.57 9.31 1.29
N LEU A 36 -9.37 9.01 2.58
CA LEU A 36 -10.42 9.04 3.61
C LEU A 36 -11.07 10.43 3.80
N PRO A 37 -10.34 11.55 3.87
CA PRO A 37 -10.93 12.87 4.05
C PRO A 37 -11.84 13.29 2.89
N GLU A 38 -11.53 12.83 1.68
CA GLU A 38 -12.24 13.15 0.44
C GLU A 38 -13.36 12.13 0.11
N SER A 39 -13.49 11.07 0.91
CA SER A 39 -14.46 10.01 0.66
C SER A 39 -15.82 10.31 1.31
N ARG A 40 -16.89 9.92 0.61
CA ARG A 40 -18.26 9.90 1.13
C ARG A 40 -18.50 8.79 2.16
N ARG A 41 -17.45 8.07 2.58
CA ARG A 41 -17.50 6.93 3.51
C ARG A 41 -18.41 5.81 2.99
N ASP A 42 -18.34 5.56 1.69
CA ASP A 42 -18.89 4.36 1.05
C ASP A 42 -17.73 3.54 0.50
N VAL A 43 -17.79 2.21 0.64
CA VAL A 43 -16.72 1.29 0.26
C VAL A 43 -16.33 1.39 -1.22
N HIS A 44 -17.29 1.61 -2.13
CA HIS A 44 -17.02 1.74 -3.55
C HIS A 44 -16.47 3.13 -3.89
N ASN A 45 -16.98 4.18 -3.23
CA ASN A 45 -16.40 5.50 -3.39
C ASN A 45 -14.95 5.56 -2.89
N LEU A 46 -14.67 4.95 -1.73
CA LEU A 46 -13.32 4.94 -1.18
C LEU A 46 -12.36 4.16 -2.09
N ILE A 47 -12.72 2.97 -2.56
CA ILE A 47 -11.83 2.21 -3.45
C ILE A 47 -11.54 2.96 -4.76
N CYS A 48 -12.53 3.65 -5.34
CA CYS A 48 -12.32 4.50 -6.52
C CYS A 48 -11.31 5.63 -6.24
N ASN A 49 -11.45 6.34 -5.11
CA ASN A 49 -10.52 7.39 -4.73
C ASN A 49 -9.11 6.83 -4.49
N VAL A 50 -9.00 5.65 -3.88
CA VAL A 50 -7.73 4.96 -3.67
C VAL A 50 -7.06 4.65 -5.00
N ILE A 51 -7.77 4.06 -5.97
CA ILE A 51 -7.23 3.76 -7.30
C ILE A 51 -6.68 5.03 -7.95
N VAL A 52 -7.45 6.14 -7.91
CA VAL A 52 -7.00 7.41 -8.48
C VAL A 52 -5.73 7.92 -7.79
N LYS A 53 -5.67 7.93 -6.45
CA LYS A 53 -4.50 8.40 -5.68
C LYS A 53 -3.28 7.49 -5.86
N VAL A 54 -3.50 6.18 -5.96
CA VAL A 54 -2.45 5.17 -6.16
C VAL A 54 -1.87 5.22 -7.57
N MET A 55 -2.72 5.35 -8.58
CA MET A 55 -2.31 5.46 -9.98
C MET A 55 -1.67 6.82 -10.28
N CYS A 56 -1.94 7.87 -9.49
CA CYS A 56 -1.39 9.21 -9.64
C CYS A 56 -1.55 9.83 -11.04
N GLY A 57 -2.36 9.26 -11.94
CA GLY A 57 -2.53 9.72 -13.32
C GLY A 57 -1.27 9.66 -14.19
N GLU A 58 -0.19 9.02 -13.72
CA GLU A 58 1.11 9.00 -14.39
C GLU A 58 1.50 7.59 -14.82
N CYS A 59 2.35 7.51 -15.85
CA CYS A 59 3.01 6.25 -16.18
C CYS A 59 3.88 5.82 -14.99
N SER A 60 3.56 4.66 -14.43
CA SER A 60 4.24 4.04 -13.31
C SER A 60 4.58 2.60 -13.68
N ASP A 61 5.74 2.12 -13.22
CA ASP A 61 6.08 0.71 -13.34
C ASP A 61 5.15 -0.16 -12.48
N ALA A 62 4.45 0.44 -11.50
CA ALA A 62 3.47 -0.25 -10.69
C ALA A 62 2.27 -0.74 -11.52
N SER A 63 1.85 -1.97 -11.26
CA SER A 63 0.68 -2.57 -11.87
C SER A 63 -0.43 -2.79 -10.83
N TYR A 64 -1.67 -2.60 -11.24
CA TYR A 64 -2.84 -2.69 -10.38
C TYR A 64 -3.90 -3.57 -11.03
N TYR A 65 -4.53 -4.41 -10.22
CA TYR A 65 -5.57 -5.32 -10.67
C TYR A 65 -6.73 -5.27 -9.69
N LEU A 66 -7.94 -5.23 -10.22
CA LEU A 66 -9.16 -5.35 -9.43
C LEU A 66 -9.73 -6.74 -9.66
N TYR A 67 -9.94 -7.45 -8.56
CA TYR A 67 -10.57 -8.76 -8.55
C TYR A 67 -11.93 -8.67 -7.87
N ASP A 68 -12.87 -9.51 -8.29
CA ASP A 68 -14.10 -9.68 -7.54
C ASP A 68 -13.77 -10.22 -6.13
N SER A 69 -14.69 -10.00 -5.19
CA SER A 69 -14.45 -10.25 -3.77
C SER A 69 -14.02 -11.71 -3.52
N GLY A 70 -12.78 -11.90 -3.01
CA GLY A 70 -12.25 -13.21 -2.67
C GLY A 70 -11.55 -13.94 -3.82
N GLU A 71 -11.62 -13.44 -5.06
CA GLU A 71 -10.90 -14.05 -6.18
C GLU A 71 -9.38 -13.83 -6.10
N ALA A 72 -8.94 -12.79 -5.39
CA ALA A 72 -7.52 -12.54 -5.14
C ALA A 72 -6.87 -13.64 -4.29
N GLU A 73 -7.64 -14.35 -3.45
CA GLU A 73 -7.15 -15.44 -2.57
C GLU A 73 -6.69 -16.68 -3.39
N GLY A 74 -7.01 -16.77 -4.69
CA GLY A 74 -6.51 -17.86 -5.55
C GLY A 74 -5.26 -17.52 -6.37
N MET A 75 -5.11 -16.25 -6.77
CA MET A 75 -4.09 -15.78 -7.72
C MET A 75 -2.94 -15.03 -7.04
N ALA A 76 -3.12 -14.61 -5.78
CA ALA A 76 -2.22 -13.73 -5.04
C ALA A 76 -1.52 -14.42 -3.86
N ASP A 77 -1.76 -15.71 -3.60
CA ASP A 77 -1.55 -16.28 -2.26
C ASP A 77 -0.12 -16.74 -1.90
N TRP A 78 0.84 -16.67 -2.83
CA TRP A 78 2.17 -17.23 -2.55
C TRP A 78 3.21 -16.18 -2.14
N ASP A 79 2.95 -14.89 -2.42
CA ASP A 79 3.92 -13.78 -2.19
C ASP A 79 3.30 -12.50 -1.59
N ASN A 80 1.99 -12.45 -1.30
CA ASN A 80 1.30 -11.18 -1.08
C ASN A 80 0.66 -11.06 0.31
N TRP A 81 0.83 -9.89 0.94
CA TRP A 81 0.18 -9.58 2.22
C TRP A 81 -1.13 -8.84 2.00
N THR A 82 -2.20 -9.29 2.65
CA THR A 82 -3.49 -8.60 2.61
C THR A 82 -3.54 -7.56 3.72
N TRP A 83 -4.00 -6.36 3.38
CA TRP A 83 -4.30 -5.26 4.29
C TRP A 83 -5.78 -4.94 4.17
N THR A 84 -6.51 -5.21 5.25
CA THR A 84 -7.95 -4.97 5.33
C THR A 84 -8.21 -3.74 6.19
N PHE A 85 -8.87 -2.74 5.61
CA PHE A 85 -9.35 -1.57 6.31
C PHE A 85 -10.86 -1.70 6.57
N ASP A 86 -11.25 -1.56 7.82
CA ASP A 86 -12.65 -1.51 8.23
C ASP A 86 -13.09 -0.06 8.41
N LEU A 87 -14.08 0.37 7.60
CA LEU A 87 -14.53 1.75 7.52
C LEU A 87 -15.34 2.17 8.75
N ALA A 88 -16.09 1.24 9.34
CA ALA A 88 -16.94 1.48 10.50
C ALA A 88 -16.12 1.75 11.76
N THR A 89 -15.09 0.94 11.98
CA THR A 89 -14.19 0.99 13.14
C THR A 89 -12.93 1.83 12.89
N ARG A 90 -12.59 2.11 11.62
CA ARG A 90 -11.36 2.79 11.18
C ARG A 90 -10.09 2.07 11.59
N MET A 91 -10.12 0.74 11.54
CA MET A 91 -9.00 -0.10 11.94
C MET A 91 -8.45 -0.91 10.76
N TRP A 92 -7.18 -1.25 10.85
CA TRP A 92 -6.46 -2.12 9.93
C TRP A 92 -6.22 -3.49 10.54
N ARG A 93 -6.30 -4.50 9.68
CA ARG A 93 -5.77 -5.85 9.91
C ARG A 93 -4.84 -6.21 8.76
N SER A 94 -3.78 -6.94 9.03
CA SER A 94 -2.89 -7.43 7.98
C SER A 94 -2.54 -8.90 8.19
N THR A 95 -2.34 -9.62 7.07
CA THR A 95 -1.76 -10.99 7.08
C THR A 95 -0.23 -10.96 7.02
N MET A 96 0.39 -9.78 7.04
CA MET A 96 1.84 -9.65 7.11
C MET A 96 2.34 -10.24 8.43
N PRO A 97 3.37 -11.11 8.44
CA PRO A 97 3.76 -11.86 9.64
C PRO A 97 4.09 -11.01 10.88
N GLN A 98 4.64 -9.79 10.70
CA GLN A 98 4.93 -8.90 11.85
C GLN A 98 3.69 -8.23 12.46
N LEU A 99 2.57 -8.26 11.73
CA LEU A 99 1.33 -7.54 12.06
C LEU A 99 0.14 -8.50 12.23
N GLU A 100 0.33 -9.79 11.97
CA GLU A 100 -0.71 -10.80 12.04
C GLU A 100 -1.33 -10.85 13.45
N GLY A 101 -2.66 -10.92 13.51
CA GLY A 101 -3.42 -10.90 14.76
C GLY A 101 -3.54 -9.52 15.42
N ARG A 102 -2.83 -8.50 14.94
CA ARG A 102 -2.94 -7.13 15.47
C ARG A 102 -4.10 -6.37 14.81
N LEU A 103 -4.77 -5.56 15.62
CA LEU A 103 -5.71 -4.55 15.15
C LEU A 103 -5.01 -3.20 15.31
N MET A 104 -4.83 -2.48 14.20
CA MET A 104 -4.06 -1.23 14.17
C MET A 104 -4.96 -0.06 13.84
N THR A 105 -4.79 1.05 14.54
CA THR A 105 -5.38 2.33 14.14
C THR A 105 -4.77 2.84 12.84
N ILE A 106 -5.39 3.84 12.22
CA ILE A 106 -4.82 4.55 11.06
C ILE A 106 -3.41 5.07 11.38
N SER A 107 -3.21 5.67 12.56
CA SER A 107 -1.90 6.21 12.96
C SER A 107 -0.85 5.13 13.10
N GLU A 108 -1.16 4.00 13.76
CA GLU A 108 -0.21 2.91 13.93
C GLU A 108 0.16 2.25 12.59
N ALA A 109 -0.81 2.14 11.68
CA ALA A 109 -0.54 1.69 10.32
C ALA A 109 0.34 2.70 9.56
N ASP A 110 0.09 4.00 9.68
CA ASP A 110 0.93 5.04 9.07
C ASP A 110 2.35 5.03 9.61
N ASP A 111 2.52 4.89 10.93
CA ASP A 111 3.82 4.79 11.59
C ASP A 111 4.61 3.57 11.11
N PHE A 112 3.92 2.42 10.96
CA PHE A 112 4.53 1.24 10.35
C PHE A 112 4.98 1.52 8.92
N VAL A 113 4.10 2.08 8.07
CA VAL A 113 4.40 2.38 6.67
C VAL A 113 5.56 3.38 6.56
N ARG A 114 5.61 4.38 7.42
CA ARG A 114 6.72 5.35 7.53
C ARG A 114 8.02 4.69 7.96
N SER A 115 7.97 3.73 8.88
CA SER A 115 9.17 3.00 9.33
C SER A 115 9.77 2.10 8.24
N VAL A 116 8.92 1.49 7.40
CA VAL A 116 9.36 0.58 6.33
C VAL A 116 9.67 1.34 5.04
N ARG A 117 8.91 2.40 4.73
CA ARG A 117 8.99 3.19 3.50
C ARG A 117 9.00 4.69 3.80
N PRO A 118 10.03 5.21 4.49
CA PRO A 118 10.12 6.63 4.85
C PRO A 118 10.11 7.56 3.63
N CYS A 119 10.58 7.06 2.47
CA CYS A 119 10.56 7.77 1.19
C CYS A 119 9.16 8.21 0.74
N LEU A 120 8.08 7.58 1.24
CA LEU A 120 6.70 7.96 0.90
C LEU A 120 6.18 9.19 1.65
N TYR A 121 6.92 9.66 2.67
CA TYR A 121 6.48 10.73 3.58
C TYR A 121 7.34 11.99 3.50
N SER A 122 8.36 12.00 2.64
CA SER A 122 9.20 13.17 2.32
C SER A 122 9.61 14.01 3.54
N GLU A 123 10.39 13.39 4.43
CA GLU A 123 11.59 14.00 5.05
C GLU A 123 12.86 13.20 4.64
N CYS A 124 12.75 12.32 3.65
CA CYS A 124 13.85 11.46 3.20
C CYS A 124 14.51 12.10 1.97
N PRO A 125 15.84 12.29 1.95
CA PRO A 125 16.55 12.87 0.82
C PRO A 125 16.71 11.79 -0.25
N CYS A 126 15.63 11.49 -0.97
CA CYS A 126 15.72 10.67 -2.18
C CYS A 126 16.61 11.31 -3.25
N ASP A 127 16.89 12.62 -3.13
CA ASP A 127 17.84 13.36 -3.96
C ASP A 127 19.31 13.18 -3.55
N SER A 128 19.62 12.64 -2.37
CA SER A 128 21.01 12.40 -1.92
C SER A 128 21.51 10.99 -2.20
N PHE A 129 20.66 10.13 -2.76
CA PHE A 129 21.13 8.91 -3.38
C PHE A 129 21.45 9.24 -4.83
N ASP A 130 22.72 9.12 -5.21
CA ASP A 130 23.16 9.19 -6.62
C ASP A 130 22.48 8.05 -7.41
N LEU A 131 21.23 8.28 -7.80
CA LEU A 131 20.47 7.39 -8.67
C LEU A 131 20.83 7.76 -10.11
N PRO A 132 21.33 6.82 -10.93
CA PRO A 132 21.67 7.08 -12.32
C PRO A 132 20.44 7.61 -13.07
N SER A 133 20.52 8.89 -13.42
CA SER A 133 19.47 9.65 -14.08
C SER A 133 19.42 9.32 -15.57
N GLU A 134 18.82 8.17 -15.94
CA GLU A 134 18.33 8.00 -17.31
C GLU A 134 16.86 7.53 -17.42
N THR A 135 16.21 7.07 -16.34
CA THR A 135 14.76 6.76 -16.37
C THR A 135 13.95 7.16 -15.12
N GLY A 136 14.54 7.94 -14.20
CA GLY A 136 13.78 8.80 -13.28
C GLY A 136 12.89 8.17 -12.21
N LYS A 137 12.96 6.85 -11.93
CA LYS A 137 12.37 6.24 -10.73
C LYS A 137 13.29 5.13 -10.19
N PRO A 138 13.63 5.12 -8.89
CA PRO A 138 14.45 4.06 -8.31
C PRO A 138 13.74 2.71 -8.44
N ARG A 139 14.45 1.68 -8.92
CA ARG A 139 13.92 0.32 -8.97
C ARG A 139 14.13 -0.32 -7.60
N TYR A 140 13.19 -1.16 -7.17
CA TYR A 140 13.26 -1.83 -5.86
C TYR A 140 14.50 -2.72 -5.70
N SER A 141 15.10 -3.20 -6.80
CA SER A 141 16.41 -3.89 -6.78
C SER A 141 17.51 -3.04 -6.15
N ASP A 142 17.38 -1.72 -6.23
CA ASP A 142 18.38 -0.76 -5.78
C ASP A 142 18.23 -0.45 -4.28
N THR A 143 17.14 -0.93 -3.66
CA THR A 143 16.84 -0.75 -2.22
C THR A 143 17.12 -2.00 -1.40
N ILE A 144 17.65 -3.06 -2.02
CA ILE A 144 18.01 -4.30 -1.31
C ILE A 144 19.46 -4.17 -0.84
N TYR A 145 19.63 -4.09 0.49
CA TYR A 145 20.90 -4.02 1.24
C TYR A 145 21.57 -2.65 1.41
N SER A 146 20.91 -1.75 2.14
CA SER A 146 21.63 -0.88 3.09
C SER A 146 21.17 -1.20 4.51
N THR A 147 21.20 -2.48 4.87
CA THR A 147 21.28 -2.86 6.29
C THR A 147 22.60 -2.30 6.81
N ARG A 148 22.52 -1.39 7.79
CA ARG A 148 23.58 -1.00 8.75
C ARG A 148 24.94 -1.65 8.46
N GLU A 149 25.76 -0.97 7.66
CA GLU A 149 27.23 -0.95 7.73
C GLU A 149 27.74 -0.05 6.59
N GLY A 150 28.29 1.12 6.95
CA GLY A 150 29.06 1.94 6.03
C GLY A 150 28.56 3.38 5.85
N CYS A 151 29.25 4.29 6.56
CA CYS A 151 29.24 5.76 6.49
C CYS A 151 28.14 6.50 7.29
#